data_AF-A0A1V5HSA6-F1
#
_entry.id   AF-A0A1V5HSA6-F1
#
_cell.length_a   1.000
_cell.length_b   1.000
_cell.length_c   1.000
_cell.angle_alpha   90.00
_cell.angle_beta   90.00
_cell.angle_gamma   90.00
#
_symmetry.space_group_name_H-M   'P 1'
#
loop_
_entity.id
_entity.type
_entity.pdbx_description
1 polymer ?
#
loop_
_entity_poly.entity_id
_entity_poly.type
_entity_poly.pdbx_seq_one_letter_code
_entity_poly.pdbx_strand_id
1 'polypeptide(L)'
;MLAALKKGTPSTEAFVEAYVSGGEPWMLLDRSARQLESRFARLEIEGDALERTVLPARKAYAEAVHEMASAYAAAFETCGGKTPPGVMRHETVFREAVGPLLENADGSRKTAYFLVDALRYEMAAELAAGFDDGCEVSLRPVWGALPGITEVGMAALVPGAEEGLTLVKKQKDFSVTVAGKALDTRAARMERFRGCAGVPVVDMKLGDAARLSPKRKKEVENARLVVVTSQEIDRLGEDGASEEETRAYMDDVLGKIHRAVRSLARCGVDRFVIAADHGFQLVATDESGLAVDAPGGETLSLHPRAWVGKGGGSGEAFLRLRARDIGLGGDLEFAFPRGLAVFRTRGGAGAYFHGGLSPQEHILPLLSVAVSGKRADEATTGMKVTLSTARPSVTNRIFMVTVSGEPEGLFPAEERRVLLEITSGRKEAGLVVAAAYGFDDASRELTVEAGRPNSVTVMLTAEGALDRLTVSATDPRSQVVLDVLKDLPVDLTL
;
A
#
# COMPACT_ATOMS: atom_id res chain seq x y z
N MET A 1 6.16 19.57 12.43
CA MET A 1 4.86 19.84 11.79
C MET A 1 4.05 20.96 12.47
N LEU A 2 3.44 20.77 13.64
CA LEU A 2 2.51 21.75 14.25
C LEU A 2 3.10 23.17 14.42
N ALA A 3 4.37 23.27 14.80
CA ALA A 3 5.07 24.56 14.89
C ALA A 3 5.18 25.29 13.53
N ALA A 4 5.25 24.55 12.42
CA ALA A 4 5.23 25.12 11.07
C ALA A 4 3.84 25.64 10.70
N LEU A 5 2.78 24.86 11.00
CA LEU A 5 1.39 25.27 10.76
C LEU A 5 1.01 26.52 11.56
N LYS A 6 1.54 26.68 12.78
CA LYS A 6 1.35 27.90 13.59
C LYS A 6 1.92 29.18 12.97
N LYS A 7 2.85 29.08 12.01
CA LYS A 7 3.42 30.26 11.31
C LYS A 7 2.52 30.76 10.18
N GLY A 8 1.48 30.01 9.82
CA GLY A 8 0.55 30.32 8.74
C GLY A 8 0.24 29.08 7.90
N THR A 9 -0.84 29.14 7.12
CA THR A 9 -1.23 28.05 6.21
C THR A 9 -0.27 27.97 5.03
N PRO A 10 0.48 26.86 4.85
CA PRO A 10 1.35 26.67 3.69
C PRO A 10 0.58 26.66 2.36
N SER A 11 1.27 26.96 1.25
CA SER A 11 0.73 26.64 -0.08
C SER A 11 0.61 25.13 -0.27
N THR A 12 -0.22 24.69 -1.22
CA THR A 12 -0.32 23.25 -1.55
C THR A 12 1.01 22.64 -2.01
N GLU A 13 1.85 23.41 -2.71
CA GLU A 13 3.22 23.02 -3.06
C GLU A 13 4.09 22.78 -1.81
N ALA A 14 4.09 23.74 -0.89
CA ALA A 14 4.83 23.61 0.37
C ALA A 14 4.30 22.47 1.24
N PHE A 15 2.99 22.17 1.19
CA PHE A 15 2.41 20.99 1.82
C PHE A 15 2.94 19.69 1.21
N VAL A 16 2.98 19.58 -0.11
CA VAL A 16 3.53 18.41 -0.79
C VAL A 16 4.99 18.22 -0.41
N GLU A 17 5.81 19.28 -0.50
CA GLU A 17 7.23 19.23 -0.13
C GLU A 17 7.42 18.83 1.34
N ALA A 18 6.73 19.48 2.28
CA ALA A 18 6.84 19.16 3.70
C ALA A 18 6.33 17.76 4.06
N TYR A 19 5.35 17.25 3.32
CA TYR A 19 4.82 15.91 3.54
C TYR A 19 5.79 14.83 3.06
N VAL A 20 6.39 15.01 1.88
CA VAL A 20 7.14 13.95 1.18
C VAL A 20 8.66 14.10 1.21
N SER A 21 9.19 15.24 1.63
CA SER A 21 10.61 15.60 1.54
C SER A 21 11.12 16.37 2.77
N GLY A 22 12.43 16.60 2.83
CA GLY A 22 13.12 17.25 3.95
C GLY A 22 13.81 16.26 4.88
N GLY A 23 14.45 16.77 5.94
CA GLY A 23 15.12 15.92 6.95
C GLY A 23 14.15 15.14 7.84
N GLU A 24 12.95 15.71 8.09
CA GLU A 24 11.86 15.09 8.85
C GLU A 24 10.52 15.29 8.11
N PRO A 25 10.31 14.59 6.98
CA PRO A 25 9.06 14.69 6.22
C PRO A 25 7.86 14.26 7.08
N TRP A 26 6.73 14.96 6.95
CA TRP A 26 5.58 14.73 7.84
C TRP A 26 4.96 13.35 7.69
N MET A 27 5.13 12.69 6.54
CA MET A 27 4.72 11.30 6.31
C MET A 27 5.35 10.31 7.32
N LEU A 28 6.47 10.65 7.96
CA LEU A 28 7.08 9.81 9.01
C LEU A 28 6.23 9.72 10.28
N LEU A 29 5.40 10.74 10.55
CA LEU A 29 4.44 10.69 11.66
C LEU A 29 3.37 9.63 11.37
N ASP A 30 2.86 9.58 10.14
CA ASP A 30 1.86 8.58 9.71
C ASP A 30 2.44 7.16 9.71
N ARG A 31 3.71 7.01 9.32
CA ARG A 31 4.44 5.74 9.43
C ARG A 31 4.56 5.29 10.88
N SER A 32 5.02 6.18 11.75
CA SER A 32 5.22 5.87 13.18
C SER A 32 3.91 5.49 13.85
N ALA A 33 2.82 6.18 13.53
CA ALA A 33 1.48 5.84 14.01
C ALA A 33 1.03 4.46 13.52
N ARG A 34 1.13 4.17 12.20
CA ARG A 34 0.78 2.84 11.67
C ARG A 34 1.60 1.72 12.31
N GLN A 35 2.92 1.90 12.42
CA GLN A 35 3.80 0.89 13.01
C GLN A 35 3.53 0.69 14.50
N LEU A 36 3.20 1.75 15.25
CA LEU A 36 2.75 1.64 16.63
C LEU A 36 1.50 0.77 16.73
N GLU A 37 0.50 1.04 15.89
CA GLU A 37 -0.77 0.29 15.86
C GLU A 37 -0.59 -1.18 15.46
N SER A 38 0.19 -1.45 14.41
CA SER A 38 0.50 -2.82 13.97
C SER A 38 1.24 -3.61 15.05
N ARG A 39 2.24 -3.00 15.71
CA ARG A 39 2.99 -3.64 16.79
C ARG A 39 2.10 -3.85 18.02
N PHE A 40 1.26 -2.89 18.37
CA PHE A 40 0.32 -3.02 19.48
C PHE A 40 -0.66 -4.17 19.26
N ALA A 41 -1.24 -4.29 18.06
CA ALA A 41 -2.17 -5.37 17.71
C ALA A 41 -1.54 -6.78 17.73
N ARG A 42 -0.20 -6.88 17.67
CA ARG A 42 0.55 -8.14 17.66
C ARG A 42 0.98 -8.60 19.05
N LEU A 43 0.78 -7.79 20.08
CA LEU A 43 1.17 -8.12 21.45
C LEU A 43 0.03 -8.85 22.16
N GLU A 44 0.34 -10.02 22.72
CA GLU A 44 -0.51 -10.66 23.72
C GLU A 44 -0.20 -10.01 25.08
N ILE A 45 -1.13 -9.21 25.62
CA ILE A 45 -0.90 -8.46 26.86
C ILE A 45 -2.00 -8.78 27.87
N GLU A 46 -1.61 -9.08 29.10
CA GLU A 46 -2.52 -9.10 30.25
C GLU A 46 -2.53 -7.72 30.94
N GLY A 47 -3.72 -7.12 31.05
CA GLY A 47 -3.93 -5.83 31.75
C GLY A 47 -3.85 -4.58 30.86
N ASP A 48 -4.11 -3.41 31.46
CA ASP A 48 -4.32 -2.13 30.74
C ASP A 48 -3.06 -1.24 30.67
N ALA A 49 -1.93 -1.67 31.24
CA ALA A 49 -0.77 -0.80 31.46
C ALA A 49 -0.14 -0.27 30.16
N LEU A 50 -0.03 -1.12 29.12
CA LEU A 50 0.49 -0.69 27.82
C LEU A 50 -0.53 0.17 27.07
N GLU A 51 -1.81 -0.18 27.14
CA GLU A 51 -2.89 0.60 26.53
C GLU A 51 -2.90 2.04 27.07
N ARG A 52 -2.76 2.22 28.39
CA ARG A 52 -2.63 3.53 29.04
C ARG A 52 -1.41 4.32 28.58
N THR A 53 -0.38 3.65 28.07
CA THR A 53 0.83 4.28 27.51
C THR A 53 0.64 4.68 26.05
N VAL A 54 -0.14 3.92 25.28
CA VAL A 54 -0.39 4.17 23.85
C VAL A 54 -1.49 5.22 23.61
N LEU A 55 -2.48 5.31 24.49
CA LEU A 55 -3.61 6.25 24.36
C LEU A 55 -3.17 7.73 24.19
N PRO A 56 -2.20 8.28 24.95
CA PRO A 56 -1.71 9.63 24.73
C PRO A 56 -1.08 9.83 23.34
N ALA A 57 -0.36 8.82 22.82
CA ALA A 57 0.24 8.88 21.50
C ALA A 57 -0.82 8.88 20.39
N ARG A 58 -1.85 8.03 20.51
CA ARG A 58 -3.02 8.02 19.61
C ARG A 58 -3.73 9.37 19.58
N LYS A 59 -3.97 9.96 20.75
CA LYS A 59 -4.61 11.27 20.87
C LYS A 59 -3.76 12.38 20.23
N ALA A 60 -2.45 12.41 20.52
CA ALA A 60 -1.55 13.39 19.94
C ALA A 60 -1.46 13.25 18.41
N TYR A 61 -1.48 12.02 17.89
CA TYR A 61 -1.53 11.76 16.45
C TYR A 61 -2.84 12.29 15.84
N ALA A 62 -4.00 11.96 16.43
CA ALA A 62 -5.30 12.42 15.96
C ALA A 62 -5.40 13.96 15.91
N GLU A 63 -4.95 14.65 16.97
CA GLU A 63 -4.90 16.12 17.02
C GLU A 63 -3.98 16.67 15.92
N ALA A 64 -2.80 16.07 15.75
CA ALA A 64 -1.83 16.49 14.75
C ALA A 64 -2.36 16.32 13.31
N VAL A 65 -3.01 15.20 13.01
CA VAL A 65 -3.63 14.94 11.70
C VAL A 65 -4.83 15.85 11.47
N HIS A 66 -5.65 16.12 12.49
CA HIS A 66 -6.77 17.06 12.38
C HIS A 66 -6.29 18.45 11.94
N GLU A 67 -5.30 19.01 12.64
CA GLU A 67 -4.72 20.31 12.30
C GLU A 67 -4.11 20.32 10.89
N MET A 68 -3.39 19.25 10.53
CA MET A 68 -2.80 19.12 9.20
C MET A 68 -3.85 19.06 8.09
N ALA A 69 -4.89 18.24 8.26
CA ALA A 69 -5.97 18.10 7.27
C ALA A 69 -6.80 19.38 7.15
N SER A 70 -7.06 20.08 8.27
CA SER A 70 -7.77 21.37 8.27
C SER A 70 -6.98 22.45 7.52
N ALA A 71 -5.68 22.57 7.79
CA ALA A 71 -4.82 23.51 7.09
C ALA A 71 -4.62 23.15 5.61
N TYR A 72 -4.55 21.85 5.29
CA TYR A 72 -4.45 21.37 3.91
C TYR A 72 -5.72 21.70 3.11
N ALA A 73 -6.91 21.48 3.67
CA ALA A 73 -8.18 21.84 3.03
C ALA A 73 -8.27 23.35 2.75
N ALA A 74 -7.80 24.20 3.68
CA ALA A 74 -7.72 25.64 3.48
C ALA A 74 -6.73 26.04 2.36
N ALA A 75 -5.58 25.38 2.29
CA ALA A 75 -4.61 25.59 1.21
C ALA A 75 -5.17 25.18 -0.16
N PHE A 76 -5.85 24.03 -0.21
CA PHE A 76 -6.50 23.51 -1.40
C PHE A 76 -7.60 24.46 -1.92
N GLU A 77 -8.44 24.98 -1.01
CA GLU A 77 -9.45 25.98 -1.33
C GLU A 77 -8.81 27.27 -1.89
N THR A 78 -7.70 27.72 -1.28
CA THR A 78 -6.96 28.90 -1.74
C THR A 78 -6.36 28.72 -3.13
N CYS A 79 -5.86 27.53 -3.47
CA CYS A 79 -5.32 27.26 -4.81
C CYS A 79 -6.42 26.95 -5.86
N GLY A 80 -7.68 26.84 -5.44
CA GLY A 80 -8.83 26.52 -6.29
C GLY A 80 -8.73 25.13 -6.90
N GLY A 81 -8.21 24.15 -6.14
CA GLY A 81 -8.07 22.76 -6.57
C GLY A 81 -7.03 22.49 -7.66
N LYS A 82 -6.26 23.51 -8.06
CA LYS A 82 -5.20 23.37 -9.05
C LYS A 82 -4.07 22.51 -8.52
N THR A 83 -3.58 21.60 -9.36
CA THR A 83 -2.37 20.83 -9.12
C THR A 83 -1.18 21.77 -8.88
N PRO A 84 -0.40 21.56 -7.80
CA PRO A 84 0.82 22.33 -7.57
C PRO A 84 1.83 22.18 -8.71
N PRO A 85 2.57 23.24 -9.07
CA PRO A 85 3.65 23.15 -10.06
C PRO A 85 4.63 22.03 -9.73
N GLY A 86 5.09 21.29 -10.75
CA GLY A 86 6.06 20.20 -10.58
C GLY A 86 5.51 18.90 -9.99
N VAL A 87 4.27 18.88 -9.51
CA VAL A 87 3.61 17.66 -9.02
C VAL A 87 2.85 17.00 -10.17
N MET A 88 3.06 15.70 -10.35
CA MET A 88 2.39 14.91 -11.38
C MET A 88 0.89 14.82 -11.10
N ARG A 89 0.05 14.94 -12.14
CA ARG A 89 -1.40 14.71 -12.02
C ARG A 89 -1.72 13.22 -12.08
N HIS A 90 -2.74 12.79 -11.34
CA HIS A 90 -3.12 11.38 -11.28
C HIS A 90 -3.44 10.77 -12.65
N GLU A 91 -4.22 11.49 -13.46
CA GLU A 91 -4.64 11.08 -14.81
C GLU A 91 -3.49 10.97 -15.82
N THR A 92 -2.30 11.46 -15.44
CA THR A 92 -1.12 11.59 -16.28
C THR A 92 -0.12 10.43 -16.03
N VAL A 93 -0.30 9.66 -14.95
CA VAL A 93 0.60 8.59 -14.50
C VAL A 93 0.87 7.57 -15.60
N PHE A 94 -0.16 7.03 -16.27
CA PHE A 94 0.06 6.03 -17.32
C PHE A 94 0.90 6.63 -18.46
N ARG A 95 0.51 7.80 -18.98
CA ARG A 95 1.19 8.44 -20.11
C ARG A 95 2.63 8.81 -19.80
N GLU A 96 2.91 9.32 -18.61
CA GLU A 96 4.22 9.89 -18.29
C GLU A 96 5.17 8.90 -17.62
N ALA A 97 4.67 7.89 -16.91
CA ALA A 97 5.50 6.92 -16.18
C ALA A 97 5.50 5.51 -16.79
N VAL A 98 4.40 5.08 -17.41
CA VAL A 98 4.28 3.72 -17.97
C VAL A 98 4.54 3.73 -19.48
N GLY A 99 3.89 4.62 -20.22
CA GLY A 99 3.98 4.75 -21.69
C GLY A 99 5.42 4.74 -22.22
N PRO A 100 6.33 5.60 -21.71
CA PRO A 100 7.71 5.64 -22.19
C PRO A 100 8.49 4.34 -21.97
N LEU A 101 8.10 3.54 -20.97
CA LEU A 101 8.72 2.23 -20.71
C LEU A 101 8.28 1.16 -21.71
N LEU A 102 7.19 1.39 -22.45
CA LEU A 102 6.68 0.48 -23.48
C LEU A 102 7.29 0.77 -24.86
N GLU A 103 7.92 1.93 -25.04
CA GLU A 103 8.59 2.37 -26.26
C GLU A 103 10.04 1.85 -26.32
N ASN A 104 10.24 0.56 -26.61
CA ASN A 104 11.56 0.02 -26.93
C ASN A 104 11.55 -0.75 -28.26
N ALA A 105 12.48 -0.38 -29.14
CA ALA A 105 12.52 -0.83 -30.53
C ALA A 105 12.70 -2.35 -30.71
N ASP A 106 13.29 -3.03 -29.72
CA ASP A 106 13.56 -4.47 -29.74
C ASP A 106 12.49 -5.30 -29.00
N GLY A 107 11.54 -4.66 -28.31
CA GLY A 107 10.51 -5.32 -27.51
C GLY A 107 11.03 -6.18 -26.35
N SER A 108 12.33 -6.05 -25.98
CA SER A 108 12.99 -6.91 -24.99
C SER A 108 12.59 -6.62 -23.54
N ARG A 109 12.39 -5.34 -23.21
CA ARG A 109 11.97 -4.88 -21.88
C ARG A 109 10.50 -5.12 -21.62
N LYS A 110 10.21 -5.50 -20.37
CA LYS A 110 8.86 -5.77 -19.87
C LYS A 110 8.61 -4.94 -18.62
N THR A 111 7.42 -4.35 -18.59
CA THR A 111 6.99 -3.48 -17.51
C THR A 111 5.86 -4.13 -16.74
N ALA A 112 5.92 -4.11 -15.41
CA ALA A 112 4.76 -4.38 -14.56
C ALA A 112 4.22 -3.07 -13.99
N TYR A 113 2.91 -2.89 -14.08
CA TYR A 113 2.20 -1.73 -13.55
C TYR A 113 1.23 -2.19 -12.46
N PHE A 114 1.51 -1.79 -11.23
CA PHE A 114 0.73 -2.13 -10.05
C PHE A 114 -0.26 -0.99 -9.76
N LEU A 115 -1.53 -1.35 -9.67
CA LEU A 115 -2.63 -0.51 -9.25
C LEU A 115 -3.03 -0.98 -7.84
N VAL A 116 -2.62 -0.22 -6.83
CA VAL A 116 -2.76 -0.61 -5.42
C VAL A 116 -3.81 0.27 -4.75
N ASP A 117 -4.98 -0.31 -4.46
CA ASP A 117 -6.01 0.34 -3.63
C ASP A 117 -5.41 0.81 -2.31
N ALA A 118 -5.67 2.06 -1.95
CA ALA A 118 -5.35 2.65 -0.66
C ALA A 118 -3.85 2.64 -0.27
N LEU A 119 -2.90 2.70 -1.21
CA LEU A 119 -1.47 2.80 -0.85
C LEU A 119 -1.06 4.23 -0.49
N ARG A 120 -0.87 4.53 0.80
CA ARG A 120 -0.39 5.85 1.26
C ARG A 120 1.06 6.12 0.86
N TYR A 121 1.42 7.40 0.74
CA TYR A 121 2.78 7.81 0.41
C TYR A 121 3.83 7.26 1.39
N GLU A 122 3.54 7.31 2.70
CA GLU A 122 4.45 6.81 3.73
C GLU A 122 4.73 5.30 3.60
N MET A 123 3.71 4.53 3.18
CA MET A 123 3.78 3.09 2.97
C MET A 123 4.62 2.78 1.73
N ALA A 124 4.45 3.53 0.64
CA ALA A 124 5.29 3.42 -0.54
C ALA A 124 6.74 3.83 -0.26
N ALA A 125 6.97 4.79 0.63
CA ALA A 125 8.32 5.14 1.10
C ALA A 125 8.94 4.04 1.96
N GLU A 126 8.14 3.26 2.70
CA GLU A 126 8.63 2.09 3.45
C GLU A 126 8.94 0.95 2.49
N LEU A 127 8.05 0.68 1.54
CA LEU A 127 8.25 -0.26 0.43
C LEU A 127 9.50 0.09 -0.39
N ALA A 128 9.74 1.36 -0.67
CA ALA A 128 10.93 1.82 -1.39
C ALA A 128 12.23 1.48 -0.64
N ALA A 129 12.23 1.62 0.68
CA ALA A 129 13.39 1.33 1.53
C ALA A 129 13.72 -0.17 1.63
N GLY A 130 12.74 -1.06 1.40
CA GLY A 130 12.94 -2.51 1.45
C GLY A 130 13.61 -3.10 0.20
N PHE A 131 13.78 -2.34 -0.88
CA PHE A 131 14.50 -2.79 -2.07
C PHE A 131 16.01 -2.73 -1.85
N ASP A 132 16.74 -3.66 -2.47
CA ASP A 132 18.19 -3.78 -2.32
C ASP A 132 18.99 -2.95 -3.34
N ASP A 133 20.31 -2.90 -3.16
CA ASP A 133 21.25 -2.21 -4.07
C ASP A 133 21.20 -2.70 -5.53
N GLY A 134 20.54 -3.83 -5.81
CA GLY A 134 20.32 -4.34 -7.16
C GLY A 134 19.20 -3.60 -7.91
N CYS A 135 18.48 -2.72 -7.24
CA CYS A 135 17.34 -1.98 -7.76
C CYS A 135 17.63 -0.48 -7.78
N GLU A 136 17.33 0.18 -8.90
CA GLU A 136 17.20 1.64 -8.93
C GLU A 136 15.76 2.00 -8.55
N VAL A 137 15.60 2.77 -7.48
CA VAL A 137 14.30 3.08 -6.88
C VAL A 137 14.09 4.58 -6.86
N SER A 138 12.94 5.04 -7.35
CA SER A 138 12.51 6.44 -7.23
C SER A 138 11.08 6.52 -6.73
N LEU A 139 10.84 7.34 -5.72
CA LEU A 139 9.52 7.66 -5.21
C LEU A 139 9.23 9.14 -5.44
N ARG A 140 8.05 9.44 -6.00
CA ARG A 140 7.61 10.81 -6.29
C ARG A 140 6.12 10.99 -5.99
N PRO A 141 5.69 12.19 -5.56
CA PRO A 141 4.29 12.48 -5.27
C PRO A 141 3.46 12.59 -6.55
N VAL A 142 2.21 12.16 -6.44
CA VAL A 142 1.14 12.33 -7.43
C VAL A 142 -0.02 13.06 -6.76
N TRP A 143 -0.54 14.07 -7.44
CA TRP A 143 -1.73 14.80 -7.04
C TRP A 143 -2.96 13.97 -7.39
N GLY A 144 -3.56 13.34 -6.37
CA GLY A 144 -4.65 12.38 -6.52
C GLY A 144 -5.88 12.95 -7.21
N ALA A 145 -6.62 12.08 -7.88
CA ALA A 145 -7.93 12.44 -8.44
C ALA A 145 -8.96 12.50 -7.31
N LEU A 146 -9.89 13.44 -7.40
CA LEU A 146 -10.94 13.63 -6.40
C LEU A 146 -12.32 13.28 -6.99
N PRO A 147 -13.26 12.74 -6.17
CA PRO A 147 -13.05 12.26 -4.81
C PRO A 147 -12.06 11.08 -4.75
N GLY A 148 -11.33 10.96 -3.65
CA GLY A 148 -10.32 9.90 -3.44
C GLY A 148 -10.95 8.53 -3.15
N ILE A 149 -11.71 8.02 -4.10
CA ILE A 149 -12.43 6.74 -4.06
C ILE A 149 -12.01 5.86 -5.24
N THR A 150 -12.13 4.54 -5.10
CA THR A 150 -11.64 3.56 -6.07
C THR A 150 -12.15 3.80 -7.49
N GLU A 151 -13.42 4.16 -7.69
CA GLU A 151 -14.00 4.37 -9.02
C GLU A 151 -13.28 5.48 -9.79
N VAL A 152 -12.95 6.57 -9.10
CA VAL A 152 -12.31 7.75 -9.70
C VAL A 152 -10.80 7.54 -9.80
N GLY A 153 -10.18 7.05 -8.72
CA GLY A 153 -8.74 6.82 -8.68
C GLY A 153 -8.29 5.78 -9.71
N MET A 154 -8.95 4.63 -9.77
CA MET A 154 -8.60 3.58 -10.74
C MET A 154 -8.86 4.01 -12.18
N ALA A 155 -9.85 4.88 -12.42
CA ALA A 155 -10.09 5.46 -13.74
C ALA A 155 -9.03 6.48 -14.14
N ALA A 156 -8.35 7.13 -13.19
CA ALA A 156 -7.24 8.04 -13.47
C ALA A 156 -5.96 7.29 -13.90
N LEU A 157 -5.80 6.04 -13.49
CA LEU A 157 -4.59 5.25 -13.76
C LEU A 157 -4.62 4.48 -15.10
N VAL A 158 -5.69 4.57 -15.89
CA VAL A 158 -5.79 3.86 -17.18
C VAL A 158 -5.13 4.64 -18.33
N PRO A 159 -4.78 4.00 -19.47
CA PRO A 159 -4.28 4.71 -20.63
C PRO A 159 -5.27 5.73 -21.18
N GLY A 160 -4.83 6.94 -21.53
CA GLY A 160 -5.69 8.00 -22.08
C GLY A 160 -6.53 8.74 -21.03
N ALA A 161 -6.33 8.49 -19.73
CA ALA A 161 -6.98 9.25 -18.67
C ALA A 161 -6.60 10.74 -18.72
N GLU A 162 -5.41 11.07 -19.23
CA GLU A 162 -4.91 12.43 -19.38
C GLU A 162 -5.75 13.31 -20.32
N GLU A 163 -6.60 12.68 -21.16
CA GLU A 163 -7.57 13.35 -22.03
C GLU A 163 -8.77 13.89 -21.25
N GLY A 164 -8.94 13.48 -19.99
CA GLY A 164 -9.96 13.94 -19.07
C GLY A 164 -10.89 12.83 -18.60
N LEU A 165 -11.18 12.84 -17.29
CA LEU A 165 -12.20 12.01 -16.67
C LEU A 165 -13.52 12.77 -16.65
N THR A 166 -14.63 12.10 -16.95
CA THR A 166 -15.97 12.69 -16.85
C THR A 166 -16.87 11.83 -15.98
N LEU A 167 -17.48 12.43 -14.96
CA LEU A 167 -18.46 11.76 -14.12
C LEU A 167 -19.86 11.98 -14.68
N VAL A 168 -20.48 10.89 -15.12
CA VAL A 168 -21.81 10.89 -15.76
C VAL A 168 -22.83 10.36 -14.76
N LYS A 169 -23.86 11.17 -14.47
CA LYS A 169 -24.97 10.77 -13.61
C LYS A 169 -25.69 9.53 -14.16
N LYS A 170 -25.95 8.55 -13.29
CA LYS A 170 -26.91 7.46 -13.44
C LYS A 170 -28.14 7.72 -12.56
N GLN A 171 -29.12 6.81 -12.55
CA GLN A 171 -30.37 7.02 -11.78
C GLN A 171 -30.14 7.27 -10.28
N LYS A 172 -29.28 6.50 -9.62
CA LYS A 172 -28.97 6.61 -8.18
C LYS A 172 -27.49 6.43 -7.88
N ASP A 173 -26.65 6.80 -8.84
CA ASP A 173 -25.20 6.61 -8.82
C ASP A 173 -24.56 7.47 -9.93
N PHE A 174 -23.27 7.30 -10.20
CA PHE A 174 -22.57 7.85 -11.35
C PHE A 174 -21.75 6.79 -12.09
N SER A 175 -21.12 7.21 -13.19
CA SER A 175 -20.11 6.44 -13.92
C SER A 175 -18.92 7.32 -14.15
N VAL A 176 -17.72 6.76 -14.05
CA VAL A 176 -16.51 7.45 -14.47
C VAL A 176 -16.19 7.02 -15.90
N THR A 177 -16.05 8.00 -16.78
CA THR A 177 -15.79 7.76 -18.19
C THR A 177 -14.49 8.41 -18.63
N VAL A 178 -13.78 7.74 -19.54
CA VAL A 178 -12.62 8.29 -20.25
C VAL A 178 -12.83 8.08 -21.74
N ALA A 179 -12.71 9.14 -22.54
CA ALA A 179 -13.07 9.15 -23.96
C ALA A 179 -14.47 8.55 -24.23
N GLY A 180 -15.45 8.88 -23.38
CA GLY A 180 -16.84 8.43 -23.49
C GLY A 180 -17.11 6.97 -23.12
N LYS A 181 -16.09 6.19 -22.71
CA LYS A 181 -16.26 4.80 -22.26
C LYS A 181 -16.28 4.72 -20.73
N ALA A 182 -17.29 4.04 -20.18
CA ALA A 182 -17.41 3.79 -18.74
C ALA A 182 -16.35 2.82 -18.23
N LEU A 183 -15.80 3.09 -17.04
CA LEU A 183 -14.71 2.34 -16.40
C LEU A 183 -15.07 1.80 -15.03
N ASP A 184 -16.36 1.65 -14.76
CA ASP A 184 -16.91 1.27 -13.45
C ASP A 184 -16.43 -0.12 -12.99
N THR A 185 -16.10 -1.02 -13.92
CA THR A 185 -15.69 -2.38 -13.59
C THR A 185 -14.22 -2.64 -13.89
N ARG A 186 -13.63 -3.56 -13.13
CA ARG A 186 -12.28 -4.08 -13.41
C ARG A 186 -12.17 -4.60 -14.85
N ALA A 187 -13.20 -5.29 -15.36
CA ALA A 187 -13.20 -5.81 -16.72
C ALA A 187 -13.08 -4.70 -17.78
N ALA A 188 -13.85 -3.61 -17.63
CA ALA A 188 -13.80 -2.46 -18.52
C ALA A 188 -12.42 -1.76 -18.48
N ARG A 189 -11.84 -1.61 -17.28
CA ARG A 189 -10.48 -1.06 -17.13
C ARG A 189 -9.43 -1.93 -17.83
N MET A 190 -9.49 -3.26 -17.66
CA MET A 190 -8.55 -4.18 -18.31
C MET A 190 -8.75 -4.24 -19.83
N GLU A 191 -9.98 -4.16 -20.32
CA GLU A 191 -10.25 -4.02 -21.76
C GLU A 191 -9.57 -2.77 -22.33
N ARG A 192 -9.64 -1.65 -21.60
CA ARG A 192 -8.96 -0.42 -21.99
C ARG A 192 -7.44 -0.58 -22.03
N PHE A 193 -6.82 -1.23 -21.04
CA PHE A 193 -5.38 -1.54 -21.10
C PHE A 193 -5.03 -2.37 -22.35
N ARG A 194 -5.78 -3.45 -22.62
CA ARG A 194 -5.52 -4.30 -23.80
C ARG A 194 -5.73 -3.56 -25.13
N GLY A 195 -6.70 -2.64 -25.19
CA GLY A 195 -7.02 -1.87 -26.40
C GLY A 195 -6.12 -0.66 -26.64
N CYS A 196 -5.54 -0.07 -25.58
CA CYS A 196 -4.88 1.24 -25.66
C CYS A 196 -3.40 1.23 -25.28
N ALA A 197 -2.86 0.18 -24.64
CA ALA A 197 -1.44 0.15 -24.25
C ALA A 197 -0.48 -0.07 -25.44
N GLY A 198 -0.98 -0.47 -26.61
CA GLY A 198 -0.17 -0.67 -27.82
C GLY A 198 0.78 -1.88 -27.77
N VAL A 199 0.71 -2.71 -26.73
CA VAL A 199 1.57 -3.87 -26.51
C VAL A 199 0.77 -5.05 -25.94
N PRO A 200 1.26 -6.30 -26.02
CA PRO A 200 0.60 -7.43 -25.35
C PRO A 200 0.50 -7.21 -23.83
N VAL A 201 -0.73 -7.27 -23.31
CA VAL A 201 -1.05 -7.04 -21.90
C VAL A 201 -1.59 -8.32 -21.25
N VAL A 202 -1.08 -8.65 -20.06
CA VAL A 202 -1.71 -9.61 -19.14
C VAL A 202 -2.07 -8.89 -17.85
N ASP A 203 -3.20 -9.26 -17.24
CA ASP A 203 -3.58 -8.78 -15.92
C ASP A 203 -3.69 -9.93 -14.89
N MET A 204 -3.36 -9.61 -13.64
CA MET A 204 -3.47 -10.53 -12.52
C MET A 204 -3.68 -9.80 -11.19
N LYS A 205 -4.06 -10.55 -10.15
CA LYS A 205 -4.16 -10.03 -8.78
C LYS A 205 -2.80 -10.08 -8.10
N LEU A 206 -2.59 -9.27 -7.05
CA LEU A 206 -1.35 -9.25 -6.29
C LEU A 206 -0.93 -10.65 -5.78
N GLY A 207 -1.86 -11.42 -5.22
CA GLY A 207 -1.59 -12.80 -4.79
C GLY A 207 -1.08 -13.72 -5.91
N ASP A 208 -1.63 -13.62 -7.12
CA ASP A 208 -1.16 -14.37 -8.30
C ASP A 208 0.25 -13.94 -8.71
N ALA A 209 0.55 -12.64 -8.65
CA ALA A 209 1.87 -12.09 -8.98
C ALA A 209 2.93 -12.51 -7.94
N ALA A 210 2.58 -12.51 -6.65
CA ALA A 210 3.45 -12.96 -5.57
C ALA A 210 3.81 -14.44 -5.66
N ARG A 211 2.90 -15.28 -6.18
CA ARG A 211 3.12 -16.72 -6.37
C ARG A 211 2.63 -17.17 -7.75
N LEU A 212 3.48 -16.99 -8.76
CA LEU A 212 3.14 -17.34 -10.14
C LEU A 212 3.01 -18.86 -10.34
N SER A 213 1.82 -19.32 -10.73
CA SER A 213 1.61 -20.67 -11.24
C SER A 213 2.31 -20.87 -12.59
N PRO A 214 2.58 -22.11 -13.04
CA PRO A 214 3.18 -22.37 -14.36
C PRO A 214 2.41 -21.71 -15.51
N LYS A 215 1.07 -21.66 -15.43
CA LYS A 215 0.23 -20.95 -16.39
C LYS A 215 0.50 -19.45 -16.37
N ARG A 216 0.50 -18.82 -15.18
CA ARG A 216 0.76 -17.37 -15.05
C ARG A 216 2.16 -16.99 -15.51
N LYS A 217 3.18 -17.82 -15.26
CA LYS A 217 4.54 -17.60 -15.79
C LYS A 217 4.54 -17.49 -17.31
N LYS A 218 3.87 -18.42 -17.99
CA LYS A 218 3.73 -18.39 -19.46
C LYS A 218 2.98 -17.14 -19.95
N GLU A 219 1.97 -16.68 -19.23
CA GLU A 219 1.27 -15.44 -19.60
C GLU A 219 2.19 -14.22 -19.48
N VAL A 220 3.00 -14.12 -18.42
CA VAL A 220 4.02 -13.06 -18.23
C VAL A 220 5.12 -13.14 -19.30
N GLU A 221 5.52 -14.35 -19.69
CA GLU A 221 6.50 -14.57 -20.77
C GLU A 221 6.03 -13.99 -22.10
N ASN A 222 4.72 -14.05 -22.40
CA ASN A 222 4.12 -13.57 -23.65
C ASN A 222 3.62 -12.11 -23.59
N ALA A 223 3.69 -11.46 -22.42
CA ALA A 223 3.28 -10.08 -22.24
C ALA A 223 4.47 -9.11 -22.25
N ARG A 224 4.21 -7.87 -22.64
CA ARG A 224 5.13 -6.73 -22.48
C ARG A 224 4.69 -5.80 -21.35
N LEU A 225 3.39 -5.76 -21.05
CA LEU A 225 2.83 -5.08 -19.89
C LEU A 225 2.10 -6.09 -18.99
N VAL A 226 2.49 -6.16 -17.73
CA VAL A 226 1.79 -6.93 -16.69
C VAL A 226 1.05 -5.94 -15.78
N VAL A 227 -0.28 -5.95 -15.80
CA VAL A 227 -1.09 -5.11 -14.89
C VAL A 227 -1.43 -5.92 -13.64
N VAL A 228 -0.97 -5.46 -12.48
CA VAL A 228 -1.23 -6.11 -11.18
C VAL A 228 -2.22 -5.25 -10.40
N THR A 229 -3.34 -5.84 -9.99
CA THR A 229 -4.33 -5.14 -9.15
C THR A 229 -4.27 -5.65 -7.71
N SER A 230 -4.19 -4.75 -6.74
CA SER A 230 -4.26 -5.02 -5.30
C SER A 230 -5.46 -4.28 -4.71
N GLN A 231 -6.22 -4.96 -3.85
CA GLN A 231 -7.39 -4.45 -3.10
C GLN A 231 -7.29 -4.75 -1.61
N GLU A 232 -6.15 -5.30 -1.18
CA GLU A 232 -5.97 -5.86 0.14
C GLU A 232 -6.05 -4.79 1.24
N ILE A 233 -5.41 -3.63 1.06
CA ILE A 233 -5.40 -2.56 2.08
C ILE A 233 -6.80 -2.00 2.28
N ASP A 234 -7.47 -1.63 1.18
CA ASP A 234 -8.78 -1.00 1.25
C ASP A 234 -9.85 -1.95 1.81
N ARG A 235 -9.89 -3.20 1.33
CA ARG A 235 -10.80 -4.22 1.89
C ARG A 235 -10.56 -4.48 3.36
N LEU A 236 -9.30 -4.51 3.81
CA LEU A 236 -9.00 -4.67 5.24
C LEU A 236 -9.54 -3.48 6.03
N GLY A 237 -9.44 -2.27 5.48
CA GLY A 237 -9.97 -1.05 6.07
C GLY A 237 -11.50 -1.03 6.17
N GLU A 238 -12.20 -1.40 5.09
CA GLU A 238 -13.67 -1.35 5.02
C GLU A 238 -14.36 -2.55 5.71
N ASP A 239 -13.86 -3.77 5.47
CA ASP A 239 -14.52 -5.02 5.84
C ASP A 239 -13.82 -5.76 7.00
N GLY A 240 -12.77 -5.18 7.59
CA GLY A 240 -11.97 -5.81 8.65
C GLY A 240 -12.84 -6.25 9.83
N ALA A 241 -12.68 -7.52 10.26
CA ALA A 241 -13.51 -8.07 11.34
C ALA A 241 -13.24 -7.40 12.70
N SER A 242 -12.03 -6.86 12.89
CA SER A 242 -11.68 -5.96 14.00
C SER A 242 -10.64 -4.91 13.56
N GLU A 243 -10.58 -3.78 14.28
CA GLU A 243 -9.55 -2.76 14.04
C GLU A 243 -8.13 -3.29 14.26
N GLU A 244 -7.95 -4.21 15.20
CA GLU A 244 -6.66 -4.82 15.52
C GLU A 244 -6.15 -5.70 14.37
N GLU A 245 -7.01 -6.56 13.83
CA GLU A 245 -6.69 -7.37 12.64
C GLU A 245 -6.33 -6.47 11.46
N THR A 246 -7.14 -5.46 11.20
CA THR A 246 -6.91 -4.48 10.12
C THR A 246 -5.52 -3.86 10.21
N ARG A 247 -5.12 -3.41 11.42
CA ARG A 247 -3.80 -2.80 11.68
C ARG A 247 -2.64 -3.77 11.44
N ALA A 248 -2.78 -5.03 11.89
CA ALA A 248 -1.71 -6.01 11.76
C ALA A 248 -1.47 -6.46 10.31
N TYR A 249 -2.52 -6.53 9.49
CA TYR A 249 -2.46 -7.05 8.12
C TYR A 249 -2.03 -6.03 7.05
N MET A 250 -2.17 -4.73 7.29
CA MET A 250 -1.73 -3.69 6.32
C MET A 250 -0.23 -3.78 6.01
N ASP A 251 0.61 -4.05 7.01
CA ASP A 251 2.06 -4.20 6.82
C ASP A 251 2.42 -5.41 5.94
N ASP A 252 1.60 -6.47 5.99
CA ASP A 252 1.86 -7.69 5.23
C ASP A 252 1.63 -7.50 3.73
N VAL A 253 0.84 -6.49 3.35
CA VAL A 253 0.63 -6.14 1.94
C VAL A 253 1.93 -5.64 1.31
N LEU A 254 2.76 -4.87 2.04
CA LEU A 254 4.05 -4.39 1.52
C LEU A 254 4.99 -5.56 1.22
N GLY A 255 5.09 -6.52 2.14
CA GLY A 255 5.83 -7.76 1.92
C GLY A 255 5.32 -8.57 0.72
N LYS A 256 3.99 -8.60 0.50
CA LYS A 256 3.39 -9.24 -0.69
C LYS A 256 3.76 -8.51 -1.99
N ILE A 257 3.82 -7.18 -1.98
CA ILE A 257 4.26 -6.38 -3.14
C ILE A 257 5.73 -6.67 -3.47
N HIS A 258 6.63 -6.69 -2.48
CA HIS A 258 8.02 -7.11 -2.70
C HIS A 258 8.13 -8.51 -3.30
N ARG A 259 7.37 -9.49 -2.76
CA ARG A 259 7.32 -10.86 -3.31
C ARG A 259 6.87 -10.85 -4.78
N ALA A 260 5.83 -10.09 -5.11
CA ALA A 260 5.33 -9.96 -6.48
C ALA A 260 6.36 -9.35 -7.43
N VAL A 261 7.05 -8.28 -7.03
CA VAL A 261 8.13 -7.67 -7.81
C VAL A 261 9.24 -8.69 -8.09
N ARG A 262 9.73 -9.40 -7.06
CA ARG A 262 10.78 -10.43 -7.23
C ARG A 262 10.31 -11.58 -8.14
N SER A 263 9.09 -12.06 -7.97
CA SER A 263 8.50 -13.15 -8.75
C SER A 263 8.39 -12.80 -10.24
N LEU A 264 7.88 -11.60 -10.54
CA LEU A 264 7.80 -11.07 -11.91
C LEU A 264 9.17 -10.78 -12.51
N ALA A 265 10.13 -10.29 -11.72
CA ALA A 265 11.49 -10.04 -12.16
C ALA A 265 12.18 -11.31 -12.69
N ARG A 266 11.96 -12.46 -12.04
CA ARG A 266 12.45 -13.76 -12.54
C ARG A 266 11.82 -14.19 -13.86
N CYS A 267 10.64 -13.68 -14.19
CA CYS A 267 9.96 -13.91 -15.47
C CYS A 267 10.34 -12.88 -16.54
N GLY A 268 11.39 -12.07 -16.29
CA GLY A 268 11.94 -11.11 -17.24
C GLY A 268 11.33 -9.72 -17.19
N VAL A 269 10.56 -9.39 -16.15
CA VAL A 269 10.12 -8.00 -15.90
C VAL A 269 11.27 -7.21 -15.30
N ASP A 270 11.64 -6.09 -15.92
CA ASP A 270 12.79 -5.27 -15.50
C ASP A 270 12.41 -3.85 -15.07
N ARG A 271 11.16 -3.45 -15.30
CA ARG A 271 10.60 -2.17 -14.87
C ARG A 271 9.30 -2.39 -14.12
N PHE A 272 9.15 -1.70 -13.01
CA PHE A 272 7.98 -1.74 -12.16
C PHE A 272 7.54 -0.31 -11.89
N VAL A 273 6.25 -0.06 -12.07
CA VAL A 273 5.58 1.18 -11.68
C VAL A 273 4.50 0.79 -10.69
N ILE A 274 4.50 1.37 -9.51
CA ILE A 274 3.54 1.07 -8.44
C ILE A 274 2.84 2.37 -8.08
N ALA A 275 1.55 2.43 -8.38
CA ALA A 275 0.71 3.59 -8.17
C ALA A 275 -0.45 3.26 -7.23
N ALA A 276 -0.85 4.25 -6.44
CA ALA A 276 -2.07 4.22 -5.66
C ALA A 276 -3.19 4.93 -6.39
N ASP A 277 -4.43 4.52 -6.17
CA ASP A 277 -5.62 5.18 -6.69
C ASP A 277 -6.20 6.20 -5.70
N HIS A 278 -6.09 5.94 -4.40
CA HIS A 278 -6.38 6.87 -3.32
C HIS A 278 -5.53 6.53 -2.08
N GLY A 279 -5.55 7.44 -1.11
CA GLY A 279 -5.07 7.18 0.24
C GLY A 279 -6.22 7.02 1.24
N PHE A 280 -5.92 7.05 2.53
CA PHE A 280 -6.91 6.86 3.59
C PHE A 280 -6.47 7.51 4.90
N GLN A 281 -7.42 7.67 5.81
CA GLN A 281 -7.20 7.94 7.22
C GLN A 281 -7.35 6.67 8.04
N LEU A 282 -6.47 6.52 9.03
CA LEU A 282 -6.56 5.48 10.05
C LEU A 282 -6.39 6.12 11.42
N VAL A 283 -7.49 6.61 11.97
CA VAL A 283 -7.54 7.33 13.24
C VAL A 283 -8.77 6.85 13.99
N ALA A 284 -8.60 6.39 15.22
CA ALA A 284 -9.74 6.10 16.09
C ALA A 284 -10.48 7.43 16.36
N THR A 285 -11.71 7.55 15.88
CA THR A 285 -12.52 8.76 16.08
C THR A 285 -13.75 8.44 16.91
N ASP A 286 -14.02 9.27 17.92
CA ASP A 286 -15.37 9.37 18.45
C ASP A 286 -16.19 10.16 17.42
N GLU A 287 -16.87 9.42 16.53
CA GLU A 287 -17.64 9.98 15.41
C GLU A 287 -18.62 11.07 15.87
N SER A 288 -19.13 10.99 17.11
CA SER A 288 -20.12 11.95 17.61
C SER A 288 -19.61 13.39 17.61
N GLY A 289 -18.30 13.60 17.80
CA GLY A 289 -17.66 14.92 17.78
C GLY A 289 -17.18 15.39 16.39
N LEU A 290 -17.14 14.50 15.40
CA LEU A 290 -16.63 14.77 14.04
C LEU A 290 -17.70 14.66 12.94
N ALA A 291 -18.89 14.15 13.28
CA ALA A 291 -19.98 13.92 12.34
C ALA A 291 -20.67 15.22 11.92
N VAL A 292 -20.69 15.46 10.61
CA VAL A 292 -21.36 16.60 9.99
C VAL A 292 -22.45 16.14 9.02
N ASP A 293 -23.45 16.98 8.78
CA ASP A 293 -24.48 16.67 7.78
C ASP A 293 -23.94 16.85 6.37
N ALA A 294 -24.32 15.91 5.49
CA ALA A 294 -24.08 16.04 4.07
C ALA A 294 -24.90 17.22 3.50
N PRO A 295 -24.48 17.78 2.35
CA PRO A 295 -25.20 18.88 1.70
C PRO A 295 -26.70 18.62 1.45
N GLY A 296 -27.11 17.36 1.30
CA GLY A 296 -28.48 16.99 0.92
C GLY A 296 -28.74 17.25 -0.57
N GLY A 297 -29.95 17.66 -0.93
CA GLY A 297 -30.32 17.82 -2.34
C GLY A 297 -30.36 16.48 -3.09
N GLU A 298 -30.00 16.49 -4.37
CA GLU A 298 -29.86 15.26 -5.14
C GLU A 298 -28.51 14.61 -4.83
N THR A 299 -28.52 13.61 -3.96
CA THR A 299 -27.32 12.83 -3.61
C THR A 299 -27.23 11.59 -4.50
N LEU A 300 -26.13 11.44 -5.23
CA LEU A 300 -25.84 10.27 -6.06
C LEU A 300 -24.94 9.28 -5.34
N SER A 301 -23.92 9.77 -4.63
CA SER A 301 -23.07 8.96 -3.76
C SER A 301 -22.72 9.73 -2.50
N LEU A 302 -22.62 9.02 -1.38
CA LEU A 302 -22.25 9.55 -0.09
C LEU A 302 -21.32 8.56 0.62
N HIS A 303 -20.05 8.94 0.69
CA HIS A 303 -19.00 8.30 1.48
C HIS A 303 -18.73 9.15 2.74
N PRO A 304 -18.06 8.60 3.77
CA PRO A 304 -17.71 9.35 4.98
C PRO A 304 -16.95 10.66 4.69
N ARG A 305 -16.12 10.71 3.65
CA ARG A 305 -15.31 11.90 3.33
C ARG A 305 -15.65 12.59 2.02
N ALA A 306 -16.63 12.08 1.29
CA ALA A 306 -17.01 12.63 0.00
C ALA A 306 -18.50 12.52 -0.24
N TRP A 307 -19.12 13.60 -0.69
CA TRP A 307 -20.46 13.60 -1.22
C TRP A 307 -20.40 13.96 -2.71
N VAL A 308 -21.18 13.26 -3.53
CA VAL A 308 -21.31 13.50 -4.98
C VAL A 308 -22.78 13.69 -5.32
N GLY A 309 -23.13 14.79 -5.96
CA GLY A 309 -24.52 15.08 -6.28
C GLY A 309 -24.76 16.43 -6.92
N LYS A 310 -25.97 16.98 -6.76
CA LYS A 310 -26.36 18.33 -7.21
C LYS A 310 -27.22 19.06 -6.19
N GLY A 311 -26.93 20.35 -5.99
CA GLY A 311 -27.67 21.21 -5.08
C GLY A 311 -27.49 20.81 -3.61
N GLY A 312 -28.42 21.21 -2.75
CA GLY A 312 -28.30 21.08 -1.30
C GLY A 312 -27.77 22.35 -0.63
N GLY A 313 -27.45 22.25 0.66
CA GLY A 313 -26.95 23.34 1.48
C GLY A 313 -25.44 23.58 1.33
N SER A 314 -25.01 24.79 1.71
CA SER A 314 -23.61 25.17 1.89
C SER A 314 -23.34 25.43 3.37
N GLY A 315 -22.11 25.17 3.82
CA GLY A 315 -21.69 25.48 5.18
C GLY A 315 -20.17 25.42 5.34
N GLU A 316 -19.66 25.85 6.48
CA GLU A 316 -18.21 25.88 6.76
C GLU A 316 -17.63 24.48 7.06
N ALA A 317 -18.49 23.52 7.41
CA ALA A 317 -18.12 22.16 7.77
C ALA A 317 -17.47 21.35 6.63
N PHE A 318 -17.73 21.72 5.38
CA PHE A 318 -17.20 21.05 4.20
C PHE A 318 -16.84 22.05 3.11
N LEU A 319 -15.84 21.69 2.29
CA LEU A 319 -15.52 22.40 1.06
C LEU A 319 -16.47 21.92 -0.05
N ARG A 320 -17.02 22.86 -0.82
CA ARG A 320 -17.91 22.57 -1.96
C ARG A 320 -17.21 22.91 -3.27
N LEU A 321 -17.17 21.96 -4.20
CA LEU A 321 -16.49 22.08 -5.49
C LEU A 321 -17.37 21.61 -6.64
N ARG A 322 -17.19 22.17 -7.83
CA ARG A 322 -17.75 21.64 -9.08
C ARG A 322 -16.74 20.73 -9.75
N ALA A 323 -17.20 19.83 -10.61
CA ALA A 323 -16.34 18.93 -11.39
C ALA A 323 -15.13 19.64 -12.02
N ARG A 324 -15.37 20.77 -12.70
CA ARG A 324 -14.32 21.56 -13.37
C ARG A 324 -13.25 22.14 -12.43
N ASP A 325 -13.58 22.36 -11.15
CA ASP A 325 -12.67 22.96 -10.18
C ASP A 325 -11.60 21.94 -9.75
N ILE A 326 -11.85 20.65 -9.98
CA ILE A 326 -10.95 19.53 -9.67
C ILE A 326 -10.57 18.73 -10.93
N GLY A 327 -10.66 19.36 -12.10
CA GLY A 327 -10.21 18.76 -13.37
C GLY A 327 -11.13 17.68 -13.95
N LEU A 328 -12.35 17.54 -13.45
CA LEU A 328 -13.34 16.58 -13.97
C LEU A 328 -14.32 17.23 -14.95
N GLY A 329 -14.73 16.46 -15.95
CA GLY A 329 -15.87 16.75 -16.81
C GLY A 329 -17.21 16.37 -16.15
N GLY A 330 -18.28 16.98 -16.66
CA GLY A 330 -19.65 16.79 -16.16
C GLY A 330 -20.15 17.98 -15.36
N ASP A 331 -21.34 17.83 -14.79
CA ASP A 331 -22.05 18.90 -14.07
C ASP A 331 -22.38 18.52 -12.62
N LEU A 332 -21.71 17.49 -12.09
CA LEU A 332 -21.80 17.09 -10.69
C LEU A 332 -21.00 18.04 -9.79
N GLU A 333 -21.44 18.10 -8.54
CA GLU A 333 -20.84 18.84 -7.45
C GLU A 333 -20.35 17.86 -6.39
N PHE A 334 -19.33 18.30 -5.66
CA PHE A 334 -18.59 17.52 -4.68
C PHE A 334 -18.54 18.27 -3.38
N ALA A 335 -18.67 17.56 -2.26
CA ALA A 335 -18.37 18.13 -0.95
C ALA A 335 -17.41 17.24 -0.17
N PHE A 336 -16.47 17.88 0.53
CA PHE A 336 -15.41 17.23 1.28
C PHE A 336 -15.36 17.83 2.70
N PRO A 337 -15.61 17.05 3.77
CA PRO A 337 -15.52 17.57 5.13
C PRO A 337 -14.11 18.07 5.46
N ARG A 338 -14.00 19.16 6.23
CA ARG A 338 -12.70 19.71 6.64
C ARG A 338 -12.05 18.88 7.75
N GLY A 339 -10.73 18.93 7.85
CA GLY A 339 -10.00 18.22 8.91
C GLY A 339 -10.26 16.71 8.86
N LEU A 340 -10.54 16.14 10.03
CA LEU A 340 -10.97 14.75 10.21
C LEU A 340 -12.50 14.59 10.29
N ALA A 341 -13.29 15.63 9.97
CA ALA A 341 -14.74 15.50 9.97
C ALA A 341 -15.21 14.44 8.97
N VAL A 342 -16.36 13.82 9.24
CA VAL A 342 -16.98 12.83 8.37
C VAL A 342 -18.46 13.13 8.19
N PHE A 343 -19.00 12.87 7.01
CA PHE A 343 -20.43 12.92 6.81
C PHE A 343 -21.12 11.80 7.56
N ARG A 344 -22.32 12.07 8.08
CA ARG A 344 -23.20 11.03 8.64
C ARG A 344 -23.63 10.06 7.53
N THR A 345 -23.03 8.88 7.53
CA THR A 345 -23.36 7.77 6.64
C THR A 345 -24.09 6.68 7.40
N ARG A 346 -24.75 5.78 6.66
CA ARG A 346 -25.28 4.55 7.25
C ARG A 346 -24.11 3.64 7.59
N GLY A 347 -23.95 3.30 8.87
CA GLY A 347 -22.87 2.43 9.36
C GLY A 347 -21.72 3.16 10.04
N GLY A 348 -21.69 4.50 10.02
CA GLY A 348 -20.58 5.27 10.56
C GLY A 348 -19.39 5.34 9.59
N ALA A 349 -18.30 5.93 10.06
CA ALA A 349 -17.02 6.03 9.37
C ALA A 349 -15.97 5.04 9.89
N GLY A 350 -16.13 4.53 11.12
CA GLY A 350 -15.13 3.68 11.77
C GLY A 350 -13.78 4.39 11.95
N ALA A 351 -12.73 3.61 12.19
CA ALA A 351 -11.36 4.13 12.26
C ALA A 351 -10.70 4.29 10.88
N TYR A 352 -11.20 3.60 9.85
CA TYR A 352 -10.70 3.65 8.48
C TYR A 352 -11.70 4.38 7.58
N PHE A 353 -11.28 5.47 6.95
CA PHE A 353 -12.11 6.19 5.99
C PHE A 353 -11.28 6.92 4.95
N HIS A 354 -11.86 7.11 3.76
CA HIS A 354 -11.21 7.78 2.64
C HIS A 354 -12.24 8.54 1.78
N GLY A 355 -11.75 9.23 0.74
CA GLY A 355 -12.53 10.06 -0.17
C GLY A 355 -12.25 11.56 -0.06
N GLY A 356 -11.59 11.98 1.02
CA GLY A 356 -11.48 13.37 1.45
C GLY A 356 -10.24 14.13 1.01
N LEU A 357 -10.08 15.30 1.63
CA LEU A 357 -8.99 16.24 1.38
C LEU A 357 -8.06 16.34 2.60
N SER A 358 -7.18 15.35 2.72
CA SER A 358 -6.01 15.40 3.60
C SER A 358 -4.75 15.02 2.82
N PRO A 359 -3.55 15.35 3.33
CA PRO A 359 -2.31 14.85 2.75
C PRO A 359 -2.29 13.32 2.61
N GLN A 360 -2.76 12.58 3.63
CA GLN A 360 -2.79 11.11 3.62
C GLN A 360 -3.74 10.53 2.57
N GLU A 361 -4.85 11.20 2.29
CA GLU A 361 -5.88 10.76 1.35
C GLU A 361 -5.53 11.16 -0.10
N HIS A 362 -4.86 12.30 -0.29
CA HIS A 362 -4.78 12.99 -1.59
C HIS A 362 -3.36 13.07 -2.20
N ILE A 363 -2.30 13.04 -1.38
CA ILE A 363 -0.91 13.01 -1.89
C ILE A 363 -0.51 11.54 -2.06
N LEU A 364 -0.60 11.06 -3.30
CA LEU A 364 -0.43 9.65 -3.64
C LEU A 364 1.01 9.33 -4.03
N PRO A 365 1.49 8.10 -3.81
CA PRO A 365 2.80 7.67 -4.27
C PRO A 365 2.80 7.22 -5.73
N LEU A 366 3.90 7.52 -6.43
CA LEU A 366 4.35 6.76 -7.59
C LEU A 366 5.75 6.23 -7.33
N LEU A 367 5.86 4.93 -7.16
CA LEU A 367 7.11 4.23 -6.95
C LEU A 367 7.54 3.56 -8.25
N SER A 368 8.70 3.93 -8.76
CA SER A 368 9.35 3.28 -9.90
C SER A 368 10.51 2.45 -9.40
N VAL A 369 10.59 1.20 -9.87
CA VAL A 369 11.70 0.29 -9.58
C VAL A 369 12.24 -0.25 -10.89
N ALA A 370 13.53 -0.09 -11.13
CA ALA A 370 14.24 -0.74 -12.23
C ALA A 370 15.18 -1.80 -11.65
N VAL A 371 14.94 -3.06 -11.98
CA VAL A 371 15.79 -4.17 -11.55
C VAL A 371 16.98 -4.22 -12.49
N SER A 372 18.20 -4.10 -11.96
CA SER A 372 19.40 -4.18 -12.77
C SER A 372 19.55 -5.61 -13.33
N GLY A 373 19.84 -5.72 -14.64
CA GLY A 373 19.99 -6.99 -15.34
C GLY A 373 21.21 -7.82 -14.92
N LYS A 374 21.96 -7.39 -13.90
CA LYS A 374 22.83 -8.30 -13.16
C LYS A 374 21.91 -9.24 -12.38
N ARG A 375 21.44 -10.29 -13.07
CA ARG A 375 21.20 -11.55 -12.39
C ARG A 375 22.47 -11.79 -11.60
N ALA A 376 22.39 -11.69 -10.28
CA ALA A 376 23.37 -12.30 -9.42
C ALA A 376 23.19 -13.82 -9.57
N ASP A 377 23.48 -14.32 -10.76
CA ASP A 377 24.14 -15.61 -10.85
C ASP A 377 25.46 -15.38 -10.08
N GLU A 378 25.68 -16.21 -9.05
CA GLU A 378 26.97 -16.48 -8.39
C GLU A 378 27.38 -15.77 -7.07
N ALA A 379 26.61 -14.89 -6.42
CA ALA A 379 27.15 -14.17 -5.24
C ALA A 379 26.31 -14.21 -3.94
N THR A 380 25.86 -15.39 -3.48
CA THR A 380 25.52 -15.63 -2.05
C THR A 380 25.65 -17.11 -1.63
N THR A 381 26.36 -17.97 -2.36
CA THR A 381 26.58 -19.38 -1.93
C THR A 381 27.59 -19.53 -0.79
N GLY A 382 28.18 -18.43 -0.32
CA GLY A 382 29.25 -18.39 0.67
C GLY A 382 28.85 -18.64 2.12
N MET A 383 27.58 -18.94 2.39
CA MET A 383 27.09 -19.15 3.75
C MET A 383 26.04 -20.25 3.77
N LYS A 384 26.27 -21.24 4.65
CA LYS A 384 25.31 -22.24 5.04
C LYS A 384 24.35 -21.65 6.07
N VAL A 385 23.06 -21.68 5.77
CA VAL A 385 22.01 -21.26 6.70
C VAL A 385 21.41 -22.51 7.33
N THR A 386 21.17 -22.49 8.64
CA THR A 386 20.49 -23.56 9.36
C THR A 386 19.37 -22.99 10.22
N LEU A 387 18.23 -23.65 10.23
CA LEU A 387 17.07 -23.36 11.05
C LEU A 387 17.01 -24.33 12.23
N SER A 388 16.60 -23.81 13.39
CA SER A 388 16.31 -24.63 14.56
C SER A 388 15.21 -24.01 15.41
N THR A 389 14.56 -24.83 16.23
CA THR A 389 13.60 -24.38 17.25
C THR A 389 14.07 -24.91 18.60
N ALA A 390 13.86 -24.13 19.66
CA ALA A 390 14.19 -24.58 21.02
C ALA A 390 13.24 -25.68 21.51
N ARG A 391 12.02 -25.75 20.97
CA ARG A 391 11.00 -26.75 21.29
C ARG A 391 10.69 -27.61 20.07
N PRO A 392 10.36 -28.90 20.28
CA PRO A 392 10.03 -29.82 19.20
C PRO A 392 8.62 -29.62 18.62
N SER A 393 7.74 -28.88 19.31
CA SER A 393 6.41 -28.49 18.82
C SER A 393 6.08 -27.03 19.11
N VAL A 394 5.17 -26.47 18.32
CA VAL A 394 4.64 -25.11 18.47
C VAL A 394 3.39 -25.16 19.33
N THR A 395 3.49 -24.66 20.56
CA THR A 395 2.39 -24.67 21.53
C THR A 395 1.63 -23.35 21.61
N ASN A 396 2.21 -22.28 21.04
CA ASN A 396 1.67 -20.92 21.09
C ASN A 396 1.58 -20.34 19.68
N ARG A 397 0.69 -19.37 19.45
CA ARG A 397 0.59 -18.68 18.14
C ARG A 397 1.85 -17.88 17.81
N ILE A 398 2.58 -17.44 18.82
CA ILE A 398 3.89 -16.81 18.69
C ILE A 398 4.97 -17.79 19.16
N PHE A 399 5.96 -18.06 18.31
CA PHE A 399 7.08 -18.93 18.64
C PHE A 399 8.38 -18.42 18.03
N MET A 400 9.50 -18.93 18.55
CA MET A 400 10.84 -18.53 18.12
C MET A 400 11.45 -19.57 17.19
N VAL A 401 12.03 -19.11 16.10
CA VAL A 401 12.91 -19.87 15.20
C VAL A 401 14.29 -19.23 15.27
N THR A 402 15.32 -20.03 15.51
CA THR A 402 16.71 -19.57 15.44
C THR A 402 17.24 -19.80 14.04
N VAL A 403 17.76 -18.75 13.42
CA VAL A 403 18.44 -18.78 12.13
C VAL A 403 19.93 -18.57 12.36
N SER A 404 20.75 -19.52 11.96
CA SER A 404 22.21 -19.46 12.12
C SER A 404 22.88 -19.49 10.74
N GLY A 405 23.96 -18.71 10.61
CA GLY A 405 24.81 -18.68 9.42
C GLY A 405 26.23 -19.11 9.74
N GLU A 406 26.78 -20.02 8.94
CA GLU A 406 28.20 -20.38 8.97
C GLU A 406 28.81 -20.15 7.58
N PRO A 407 29.98 -19.51 7.47
CA PRO A 407 30.64 -19.35 6.19
C PRO A 407 30.94 -20.71 5.56
N GLU A 408 30.67 -20.85 4.26
CA GLU A 408 30.83 -22.11 3.51
C GLU A 408 31.40 -21.85 2.11
N GLY A 409 32.18 -22.80 1.58
CA GLY A 409 32.67 -22.77 0.21
C GLY A 409 33.92 -21.91 -0.02
N LEU A 410 34.25 -21.69 -1.30
CA LEU A 410 35.48 -21.01 -1.74
C LEU A 410 35.44 -19.48 -1.55
N PHE A 411 34.24 -18.91 -1.46
CA PHE A 411 34.01 -17.48 -1.26
C PHE A 411 33.09 -17.29 -0.04
N PRO A 412 33.62 -17.45 1.19
CA PRO A 412 32.82 -17.32 2.40
C PRO A 412 32.18 -15.94 2.47
N ALA A 413 30.91 -15.90 2.89
CA ALA A 413 30.17 -14.68 3.14
C ALA A 413 30.00 -14.48 4.66
N GLU A 414 30.27 -13.27 5.14
CA GLU A 414 30.06 -12.88 6.54
C GLU A 414 28.58 -12.61 6.85
N GLU A 415 27.79 -12.26 5.84
CA GLU A 415 26.36 -12.00 5.98
C GLU A 415 25.56 -12.54 4.79
N ARG A 416 24.30 -12.93 5.06
CA ARG A 416 23.36 -13.37 4.02
C ARG A 416 21.94 -12.92 4.32
N ARG A 417 21.23 -12.42 3.29
CA ARG A 417 19.79 -12.15 3.40
C ARG A 417 18.98 -13.42 3.21
N VAL A 418 17.95 -13.61 4.05
CA VAL A 418 17.07 -14.78 4.08
C VAL A 418 15.63 -14.34 4.27
N LEU A 419 14.68 -15.04 3.65
CA LEU A 419 13.25 -14.92 3.91
C LEU A 419 12.76 -16.23 4.55
N LEU A 420 12.01 -16.15 5.64
CA LEU A 420 11.31 -17.32 6.20
C LEU A 420 9.90 -17.42 5.63
N GLU A 421 9.58 -18.56 5.02
CA GLU A 421 8.22 -18.91 4.59
C GLU A 421 7.61 -19.92 5.57
N ILE A 422 6.46 -19.58 6.13
CA ILE A 422 5.73 -20.42 7.09
C ILE A 422 4.47 -20.95 6.41
N THR A 423 4.40 -22.26 6.27
CA THR A 423 3.31 -22.92 5.54
C THR A 423 2.73 -24.09 6.30
N SER A 424 1.44 -24.36 6.06
CA SER A 424 0.79 -25.62 6.40
C SER A 424 0.24 -26.24 5.13
N GLY A 425 0.80 -27.38 4.74
CA GLY A 425 0.57 -27.97 3.42
C GLY A 425 1.00 -27.03 2.30
N ARG A 426 0.02 -26.49 1.54
CA ARG A 426 0.27 -25.54 0.43
C ARG A 426 -0.16 -24.09 0.75
N LYS A 427 -0.64 -23.83 1.97
CA LYS A 427 -1.13 -22.51 2.38
C LYS A 427 -0.11 -21.81 3.26
N GLU A 428 -0.03 -20.50 3.13
CA GLU A 428 0.68 -19.63 4.08
C GLU A 428 -0.02 -19.75 5.45
N ALA A 429 0.76 -19.99 6.51
CA ALA A 429 0.25 -20.28 7.84
C ALA A 429 0.75 -19.30 8.92
N GLY A 430 1.72 -18.46 8.58
CA GLY A 430 2.28 -17.47 9.48
C GLY A 430 3.28 -16.55 8.78
N LEU A 431 3.85 -15.64 9.54
CA LEU A 431 4.86 -14.68 9.08
C LEU A 431 5.88 -14.35 10.17
N VAL A 432 7.02 -13.80 9.76
CA VAL A 432 8.01 -13.22 10.66
C VAL A 432 7.54 -11.83 11.09
N VAL A 433 7.50 -11.57 12.40
CA VAL A 433 7.05 -10.30 12.97
C VAL A 433 8.15 -9.51 13.66
N ALA A 434 9.26 -10.16 14.04
CA ALA A 434 10.43 -9.51 14.62
C ALA A 434 11.65 -10.44 14.52
N ALA A 435 12.85 -9.88 14.70
CA ALA A 435 14.06 -10.64 14.94
C ALA A 435 14.98 -9.89 15.90
N ALA A 436 15.93 -10.62 16.51
CA ALA A 436 16.91 -10.03 17.41
C ALA A 436 17.77 -8.94 16.75
N TYR A 437 18.00 -9.06 15.43
CA TYR A 437 18.65 -8.05 14.61
C TYR A 437 18.28 -8.24 13.12
N GLY A 438 18.56 -7.23 12.29
CA GLY A 438 18.57 -7.38 10.84
C GLY A 438 17.24 -7.73 10.18
N PHE A 439 16.10 -7.51 10.84
CA PHE A 439 14.77 -7.69 10.23
C PHE A 439 14.31 -6.39 9.56
N ASP A 440 13.98 -6.47 8.29
CA ASP A 440 13.40 -5.38 7.53
C ASP A 440 11.87 -5.54 7.45
N ASP A 441 11.14 -4.61 8.07
CA ASP A 441 9.67 -4.67 8.17
C ASP A 441 8.99 -4.67 6.78
N ALA A 442 9.54 -3.93 5.81
CA ALA A 442 8.96 -3.74 4.48
C ALA A 442 9.09 -4.99 3.59
N SER A 443 10.32 -5.47 3.41
CA SER A 443 10.66 -6.62 2.56
C SER A 443 10.40 -7.96 3.25
N ARG A 444 10.25 -7.94 4.59
CA ARG A 444 10.20 -9.11 5.48
C ARG A 444 11.47 -9.96 5.45
N GLU A 445 12.57 -9.41 4.96
CA GLU A 445 13.85 -10.11 4.85
C GLU A 445 14.66 -9.98 6.15
N LEU A 446 15.45 -11.00 6.44
CA LEU A 446 16.34 -11.10 7.58
C LEU A 446 17.78 -11.07 7.10
N THR A 447 18.63 -10.31 7.79
CA THR A 447 20.08 -10.47 7.70
C THR A 447 20.54 -11.51 8.71
N VAL A 448 21.29 -12.50 8.21
CA VAL A 448 21.95 -13.53 9.01
C VAL A 448 23.45 -13.24 9.00
N GLU A 449 24.03 -13.03 10.17
CA GLU A 449 25.47 -12.80 10.35
C GLU A 449 26.18 -14.11 10.71
N ALA A 450 27.38 -14.32 10.18
CA ALA A 450 28.22 -15.48 10.43
C ALA A 450 28.53 -15.63 11.93
N GLY A 451 28.30 -16.82 12.48
CA GLY A 451 28.61 -17.13 13.89
C GLY A 451 27.74 -16.41 14.93
N ARG A 452 26.73 -15.63 14.52
CA ARG A 452 25.81 -14.93 15.41
C ARG A 452 24.37 -15.40 15.17
N PRO A 453 23.84 -16.34 15.96
CA PRO A 453 22.46 -16.81 15.80
C PRO A 453 21.45 -15.68 15.91
N ASN A 454 20.51 -15.62 14.96
CA ASN A 454 19.41 -14.66 14.96
C ASN A 454 18.13 -15.34 15.50
N SER A 455 17.61 -14.81 16.60
CA SER A 455 16.35 -15.30 17.19
C SER A 455 15.19 -14.57 16.55
N VAL A 456 14.38 -15.29 15.77
CA VAL A 456 13.32 -14.75 14.93
C VAL A 456 11.96 -15.10 15.52
N THR A 457 11.13 -14.10 15.74
CA THR A 457 9.76 -14.25 16.22
C THR A 457 8.82 -14.48 15.03
N VAL A 458 8.15 -15.64 15.07
CA VAL A 458 7.17 -16.06 14.07
C VAL A 458 5.78 -16.03 14.69
N MET A 459 4.81 -15.49 13.96
CA MET A 459 3.41 -15.46 14.32
C MET A 459 2.58 -16.28 13.35
N LEU A 460 1.72 -17.16 13.88
CA LEU A 460 0.74 -17.90 13.11
C LEU A 460 -0.47 -17.02 12.79
N THR A 461 -0.87 -17.01 11.52
CA THR A 461 -1.99 -16.19 11.02
C THR A 461 -3.13 -16.99 10.44
N ALA A 462 -2.97 -18.30 10.22
CA ALA A 462 -4.07 -19.11 9.77
C ALA A 462 -5.20 -19.19 10.82
N GLU A 463 -6.43 -19.09 10.32
CA GLU A 463 -7.65 -19.41 11.05
C GLU A 463 -7.93 -20.92 10.93
N GLY A 464 -8.24 -21.55 12.07
CA GLY A 464 -8.53 -22.98 12.16
C GLY A 464 -7.36 -23.84 12.64
N ALA A 465 -7.59 -25.15 12.71
CA ALA A 465 -6.60 -26.11 13.19
C ALA A 465 -5.42 -26.20 12.21
N LEU A 466 -4.22 -25.95 12.74
CA LEU A 466 -2.95 -26.22 12.10
C LEU A 466 -2.43 -27.51 12.70
N ASP A 467 -2.25 -28.56 11.91
CA ASP A 467 -1.70 -29.84 12.42
C ASP A 467 -0.17 -29.82 12.39
N ARG A 468 0.39 -29.34 11.28
CA ARG A 468 1.84 -29.31 11.03
C ARG A 468 2.25 -28.09 10.23
N LEU A 469 3.43 -27.57 10.58
CA LEU A 469 4.06 -26.44 9.91
C LEU A 469 5.34 -26.86 9.20
N THR A 470 5.64 -26.15 8.13
CA THR A 470 6.94 -26.14 7.48
C THR A 470 7.47 -24.71 7.50
N VAL A 471 8.65 -24.52 8.09
CA VAL A 471 9.40 -23.25 8.06
C VAL A 471 10.56 -23.42 7.10
N SER A 472 10.57 -22.65 6.01
CA SER A 472 11.64 -22.71 5.00
C SER A 472 12.44 -21.41 5.00
N ALA A 473 13.75 -21.51 5.16
CA ALA A 473 14.67 -20.41 4.87
C ALA A 473 14.92 -20.37 3.37
N THR A 474 14.65 -19.25 2.73
CA THR A 474 14.84 -19.08 1.30
C THR A 474 15.73 -17.88 1.02
N ASP A 475 16.56 -17.99 0.00
CA ASP A 475 17.28 -16.84 -0.52
C ASP A 475 16.26 -15.90 -1.21
N PRO A 476 16.15 -14.62 -0.80
CA PRO A 476 15.10 -13.73 -1.30
C PRO A 476 15.23 -13.48 -2.81
N ARG A 477 16.46 -13.51 -3.34
CA ARG A 477 16.77 -13.25 -4.76
C ARG A 477 16.54 -14.47 -5.63
N SER A 478 17.09 -15.63 -5.27
CA SER A 478 16.99 -16.87 -6.07
C SER A 478 15.78 -17.75 -5.72
N GLN A 479 15.22 -17.61 -4.51
CA GLN A 479 14.24 -18.52 -3.88
C GLN A 479 14.72 -19.96 -3.77
N VAL A 480 16.04 -20.17 -3.82
CA VAL A 480 16.64 -21.42 -3.40
C VAL A 480 16.32 -21.59 -1.92
N VAL A 481 15.78 -22.76 -1.59
CA VAL A 481 15.57 -23.17 -0.21
C VAL A 481 16.94 -23.49 0.38
N LEU A 482 17.31 -22.74 1.42
CA LEU A 482 18.60 -22.85 2.10
C LEU A 482 18.55 -23.89 3.21
N ASP A 483 17.44 -23.92 3.95
CA ASP A 483 17.16 -24.95 4.95
C ASP A 483 15.66 -25.03 5.23
N VAL A 484 15.21 -26.15 5.80
CA VAL A 484 13.79 -26.39 6.11
C VAL A 484 13.61 -27.14 7.42
N LEU A 485 12.79 -26.57 8.30
CA LEU A 485 12.15 -27.29 9.39
C LEU A 485 10.82 -27.85 8.87
N LYS A 486 10.78 -29.15 8.58
CA LYS A 486 9.59 -29.83 8.08
C LYS A 486 8.77 -30.42 9.22
N ASP A 487 7.47 -30.52 8.98
CA ASP A 487 6.55 -31.31 9.80
C ASP A 487 6.54 -30.94 11.29
N LEU A 488 6.79 -29.67 11.61
CA LEU A 488 6.79 -29.16 12.97
C LEU A 488 5.37 -29.29 13.56
N PRO A 489 5.15 -30.14 14.58
CA PRO A 489 3.84 -30.34 15.18
C PRO A 489 3.33 -29.05 15.81
N VAL A 490 2.03 -28.82 15.69
CA VAL A 490 1.35 -27.67 16.30
C VAL A 490 0.35 -28.19 17.33
N ASP A 491 0.62 -27.88 18.59
CA ASP A 491 -0.17 -28.27 19.75
C ASP A 491 -0.70 -27.00 20.43
N LEU A 492 -1.49 -26.20 19.70
CA LEU A 492 -2.10 -25.00 20.27
C LEU A 492 -3.12 -25.45 21.33
N THR A 493 -2.85 -25.15 22.60
CA THR A 493 -3.89 -25.18 23.63
C THR A 493 -4.90 -24.08 23.30
N LEU A 494 -6.11 -24.50 22.90
CA LEU A 494 -7.27 -23.64 22.69
C LEU A 494 -7.68 -22.90 23.96
#